data_AF-A0A962GXB8-F1
#
_entry.id   AF-A0A962GXB8-F1
#
_cell.length_a   1.000
_cell.length_b   1.000
_cell.length_c   1.000
_cell.angle_alpha   90.00
_cell.angle_beta   90.00
_cell.angle_gamma   90.00
#
_symmetry.space_group_name_H-M   'P 1'
#
loop_
_entity.id
_entity.type
_entity.pdbx_description
1 polymer ?
#
loop_
_entity_poly.entity_id
_entity_poly.type
_entity_poly.pdbx_seq_one_letter_code
_entity_poly.pdbx_strand_id
1 'polypeptide(L)' 'MKKLNKHLLRQALDAVATPVLIVDAQCDDKLVVYANPAAGRALGLQASELIARPASKLCLEPAT' A
#
# COMPACT_ATOMS: atom_id res chain seq x y z
N MET A 1 -21.56 -7.59 13.21
CA MET A 1 -20.33 -7.76 12.40
C MET A 1 -19.19 -8.19 13.30
N LYS A 2 -18.44 -9.26 12.99
CA LYS A 2 -17.25 -9.65 13.77
C LYS A 2 -16.18 -8.56 13.63
N LYS A 3 -15.50 -8.19 14.73
CA LYS A 3 -14.38 -7.23 14.68
C LYS A 3 -13.26 -7.80 13.81
N LEU A 4 -12.79 -7.01 12.86
CA LEU A 4 -11.62 -7.34 12.04
C LEU A 4 -10.37 -7.39 12.92
N ASN A 5 -9.67 -8.52 12.91
CA ASN A 5 -8.38 -8.62 13.57
C ASN A 5 -7.32 -7.93 12.71
N LYS A 6 -6.95 -6.70 13.10
CA LYS A 6 -5.98 -5.87 12.39
C LYS A 6 -4.61 -6.54 12.23
N HIS A 7 -4.20 -7.36 13.21
CA HIS A 7 -2.93 -8.07 13.14
C HIS A 7 -2.97 -9.18 12.08
N LEU A 8 -4.02 -10.00 12.08
CA LEU A 8 -4.18 -11.06 11.08
C LEU A 8 -4.32 -10.48 9.66
N LEU A 9 -5.05 -9.38 9.50
CA LEU A 9 -5.15 -8.68 8.22
C LEU A 9 -3.77 -8.19 7.75
N ARG A 10 -2.99 -7.59 8.64
CA ARG A 10 -1.63 -7.11 8.33
C ARG A 10 -0.75 -8.26 7.85
N GLN A 11 -0.75 -9.39 8.55
CA GLN A 11 0.01 -10.58 8.17
C GLN A 11 -0.42 -11.12 6.81
N ALA A 12 -1.72 -11.18 6.55
CA ALA A 12 -2.24 -11.65 5.27
C ALA A 12 -1.79 -10.76 4.12
N LEU A 13 -1.92 -9.43 4.26
CA LEU A 13 -1.52 -8.47 3.21
C LEU A 13 0.00 -8.42 3.01
N ASP A 14 0.79 -8.56 4.09
CA ASP A 14 2.25 -8.61 4.00
C ASP A 14 2.76 -9.87 3.28
N ALA A 15 2.00 -10.97 3.31
CA ALA A 15 2.31 -12.23 2.63
C ALA A 15 1.94 -12.22 1.13
N VAL A 16 1.14 -11.27 0.66
CA VAL A 16 0.75 -11.17 -0.76
C VAL A 16 1.99 -10.82 -1.62
N ALA A 17 2.22 -11.60 -2.68
CA ALA A 17 3.36 -11.40 -3.57
C ALA A 17 3.21 -10.19 -4.51
N THR A 18 1.97 -9.77 -4.80
CA THR A 18 1.68 -8.58 -5.62
C THR A 18 1.73 -7.30 -4.79
N PRO A 19 2.13 -6.16 -5.38
CA PRO A 19 2.03 -4.85 -4.73
C PRO A 19 0.62 -4.55 -4.23
N VAL A 20 0.51 -4.12 -2.97
CA VAL A 20 -0.75 -3.68 -2.36
C VAL A 20 -0.54 -2.33 -1.69
N LEU A 21 -1.43 -1.39 -2.00
CA LEU A 21 -1.59 -0.11 -1.32
C LEU A 21 -3.01 -0.01 -0.77
N ILE A 22 -3.17 0.51 0.44
CA ILE A 22 -4.45 1.05 0.91
C ILE A 22 -4.28 2.56 0.97
N VAL A 23 -5.26 3.28 0.43
CA VAL A 23 -5.28 4.74 0.38
C VAL A 23 -6.44 5.29 1.20
N ASP A 24 -6.25 6.48 1.76
CA ASP A 24 -7.36 7.24 2.31
C ASP A 24 -8.18 7.83 1.16
N ALA A 25 -9.37 7.25 0.93
CA ALA A 25 -10.25 7.69 -0.14
C ALA A 25 -10.94 9.04 0.14
N GLN A 26 -10.93 9.51 1.39
CA GLN A 26 -11.52 10.80 1.78
C GLN A 26 -10.53 11.96 1.63
N CYS A 27 -9.24 11.65 1.45
CA CYS A 27 -8.23 12.65 1.15
C CYS A 27 -8.14 12.84 -0.37
N ASP A 28 -8.19 14.09 -0.84
CA ASP A 28 -8.12 14.44 -2.27
C ASP A 28 -6.90 13.82 -2.97
N ASP A 29 -5.76 13.81 -2.28
CA ASP A 29 -4.50 13.26 -2.80
C ASP A 29 -4.40 11.72 -2.71
N LYS A 30 -5.43 11.04 -2.20
CA LYS A 30 -5.47 9.58 -1.99
C LYS A 30 -4.20 9.08 -1.32
N LEU A 31 -3.87 9.67 -0.17
CA LEU A 31 -2.64 9.37 0.54
C LEU A 31 -2.59 7.90 0.95
N VAL A 32 -1.44 7.27 0.75
CA VAL A 32 -1.23 5.88 1.15
C VAL A 32 -1.23 5.78 2.68
N VAL A 33 -2.09 4.92 3.22
CA VAL A 33 -2.18 4.60 4.66
C VAL A 33 -1.58 3.23 4.99
N TYR A 34 -1.36 2.39 3.99
CA TYR A 34 -0.68 1.10 4.09
C TYR A 34 0.00 0.75 2.78
N ALA A 35 1.21 0.20 2.87
CA ALA A 35 1.85 -0.50 1.77
C ALA A 35 2.42 -1.83 2.28
N ASN A 36 2.29 -2.88 1.45
CA ASN A 36 2.92 -4.17 1.74
C ASN A 36 4.39 -4.19 1.27
N PRO A 37 5.19 -5.18 1.70
CA PRO A 37 6.58 -5.33 1.26
C PRO A 37 6.74 -5.52 -0.26
N ALA A 38 5.76 -6.10 -0.95
CA ALA A 38 5.79 -6.23 -2.41
C ALA A 38 5.75 -4.87 -3.12
N ALA A 39 4.96 -3.92 -2.62
CA ALA A 39 4.91 -2.56 -3.16
C ALA A 39 6.25 -1.84 -2.99
N GLY A 40 6.88 -1.97 -1.82
CA GLY A 40 8.23 -1.42 -1.60
C GLY A 40 9.25 -1.98 -2.60
N ARG A 41 9.27 -3.32 -2.78
CA ARG A 41 10.14 -3.98 -3.77
C ARG A 41 9.90 -3.51 -5.20
N ALA A 42 8.63 -3.37 -5.61
CA ALA A 42 8.28 -2.93 -6.95
C ALA A 42 8.74 -1.48 -7.25
N LEU A 43 8.78 -0.64 -6.21
CA LEU A 43 9.16 0.77 -6.33
C LEU A 43 10.61 1.07 -5.95
N GLY A 44 11.38 0.06 -5.51
CA GLY A 44 12.74 0.24 -5.01
C GLY A 44 12.83 1.07 -3.73
N LEU A 45 11.77 1.08 -2.92
CA LEU A 45 11.64 1.86 -1.68
C LEU A 45 11.29 0.95 -0.50
N GLN A 46 11.50 1.40 0.73
CA GLN A 46 10.90 0.73 1.89
C GLN A 46 9.38 0.98 1.89
N ALA A 47 8.59 -0.03 2.25
CA ALA A 47 7.13 0.12 2.30
C ALA A 47 6.67 1.26 3.24
N SER A 48 7.43 1.55 4.31
CA SER A 48 7.17 2.66 5.23
C SER A 48 7.34 4.04 4.57
N GLU A 49 8.22 4.16 3.57
CA GLU A 49 8.45 5.42 2.87
C GLU A 49 7.30 5.80 1.94
N LEU A 50 6.45 4.83 1.59
CA LEU A 50 5.27 5.04 0.75
C LEU A 50 4.11 5.66 1.52
N ILE A 51 4.09 5.53 2.85
CA ILE A 51 3.02 6.06 3.70
C ILE A 51 2.99 7.59 3.60
N ALA A 52 1.78 8.16 3.60
CA ALA A 52 1.51 9.59 3.43
C ALA A 52 1.98 10.19 2.10
N ARG A 53 2.38 9.37 1.12
CA ARG A 53 2.57 9.83 -0.26
C ARG A 53 1.27 9.76 -1.05
N PRO A 54 1.02 10.67 -2.00
CA PRO A 54 -0.09 10.54 -2.94
C PRO A 54 0.09 9.30 -3.81
N ALA A 55 -0.94 8.44 -3.89
CA ALA A 55 -0.86 7.21 -4.70
C ALA A 55 -0.60 7.50 -6.19
N SER A 56 -1.09 8.64 -6.70
CA SER A 56 -0.84 9.09 -8.07
C SER A 56 0.64 9.30 -8.40
N LYS A 57 1.47 9.64 -7.40
CA LYS A 57 2.92 9.80 -7.57
C LYS A 57 3.70 8.49 -7.51
N LEU A 58 3.00 7.39 -7.17
CA LEU A 58 3.57 6.04 -7.04
C LEU A 58 3.15 5.12 -8.18
N CYS A 59 2.18 5.52 -9.00
CA CYS A 59 1.82 4.80 -10.21
C CYS A 59 3.03 4.78 -11.15
N LEU A 60 3.69 3.64 -11.25
CA LEU A 60 4.58 3.33 -12.36
C LEU A 60 3.67 3.26 -13.59
N GLU A 61 3.86 4.17 -14.54
CA GLU A 61 3.32 3.97 -15.89
C GLU A 61 3.72 2.55 -16.33
N PRO A 62 2.79 1.74 -16.88
CA PRO A 62 3.16 0.44 -17.37
C PRO A 62 4.28 0.64 -18.40
N ALA A 63 5.43 -0.01 -18.17
CA ALA A 63 6.48 -0.08 -19.17
C ALA A 63 5.84 -0.63 -20.46
N THR A 64 5.70 0.26 -21.44
CA THR A 64 5.12 -0.04 -22.75
C THR A 64 6.10 -0.85 -23.57
#